data_AF-A0A4P5X5L5-F1
#
_entry.id   AF-A0A4P5X5L5-F1
#
_cell.length_a   1.000
_cell.length_b   1.000
_cell.length_c   1.000
_cell.angle_alpha   90.00
_cell.angle_beta   90.00
_cell.angle_gamma   90.00
#
_symmetry.space_group_name_H-M   'P 1'
#
loop_
_entity.id
_entity.type
_entity.pdbx_description
1 polymer ?
#
loop_
_entity_poly.entity_id
_entity_poly.type
_entity_poly.pdbx_seq_one_letter_code
_entity_poly.pdbx_strand_id
1 'polypeptide(L)'
;MLKSGRIVALAALVFAAGLAVAQPEGERPRRGDGQGRGEFGRMADGARRMGMGGNGQEAPPFNRQQIERFADQVALTEDQKTAAFNLLGGYEELVRKTSDESRTRRREAMEKFRENQDQSVWDTVRTAAAADRDARKKLDQQLLTDLSAILTTEQSANWPSAERGLKRGQSMRRGLLAAERADIAEIISEIELPEQVKTDLQPVITQYEIDIERQLAERDRLMESAGMDQMFRMRMEGDNAGLEKFLAERRDASMKVREINKRVARQVQDTLPETAKAAFAQRFKEASYPDVYRRTQGVRALEAAWAMSDLTDEQKLKIDDIRTTFNSAADKANQNLQTQRDRMEEALTPAKLAEQGMRALDDEEMRTAMRARRELDQGVLAQLKDLLTPEQYEKLPKPDADEEGGNRRQRRGGGGGNAGGGDL
;
A
#
# COMPACT_ATOMS: atom_id res chain seq x y z
N MET A 1 56.09 -13.88 4.61
CA MET A 1 55.69 -14.86 5.64
C MET A 1 55.01 -14.11 6.78
N LEU A 2 53.68 -14.14 6.84
CA LEU A 2 52.84 -13.90 8.03
C LEU A 2 51.40 -14.22 7.60
N LYS A 3 50.97 -15.45 7.92
CA LYS A 3 49.61 -15.96 7.69
C LYS A 3 48.75 -15.55 8.88
N SER A 4 47.75 -14.70 8.66
CA SER A 4 46.71 -14.41 9.65
C SER A 4 45.39 -14.99 9.16
N GLY A 5 45.15 -16.25 9.53
CA GLY A 5 43.86 -16.90 9.37
C GLY A 5 42.93 -16.51 10.51
N ARG A 6 41.84 -15.79 10.21
CA ARG A 6 40.71 -15.63 11.11
C ARG A 6 39.65 -16.65 10.73
N ILE A 7 39.53 -17.68 11.55
CA ILE A 7 38.45 -18.66 11.53
C ILE A 7 37.26 -17.99 12.22
N VAL A 8 36.22 -17.67 11.45
CA VAL A 8 34.90 -17.29 11.99
C VAL A 8 34.09 -18.58 12.11
N ALA A 9 33.90 -19.04 13.34
CA ALA A 9 33.06 -20.20 13.64
C ALA A 9 31.59 -19.75 13.63
N LEU A 10 30.83 -20.16 12.62
CA LEU A 10 29.38 -20.02 12.56
C LEU A 10 28.76 -21.27 13.21
N ALA A 11 28.22 -21.13 14.42
CA ALA A 11 27.46 -22.19 15.08
C ALA A 11 25.96 -22.01 14.74
N ALA A 12 25.45 -22.79 13.80
CA ALA A 12 24.02 -22.92 13.53
C ALA A 12 23.45 -24.03 14.43
N LEU A 13 22.54 -23.66 15.33
CA LEU A 13 21.87 -24.59 16.24
C LEU A 13 20.39 -24.61 15.88
N VAL A 14 19.99 -25.63 15.11
CA VAL A 14 18.61 -25.90 14.70
C VAL A 14 17.96 -26.78 15.75
N PHE A 15 16.94 -26.27 16.45
CA PHE A 15 16.00 -27.07 17.23
C PHE A 15 14.64 -27.06 16.53
N ALA A 16 14.30 -28.19 15.90
CA ALA A 16 12.96 -28.51 15.46
C ALA A 16 12.38 -29.54 16.43
N ALA A 17 11.34 -29.16 17.18
CA ALA A 17 10.50 -30.09 17.90
C ALA A 17 9.04 -29.67 17.70
N GLY A 18 8.34 -30.42 16.85
CA GLY A 18 6.92 -30.27 16.59
C GLY A 18 6.08 -30.84 17.73
N LEU A 19 5.05 -30.11 18.11
CA LEU A 19 3.93 -30.60 18.91
C LEU A 19 2.64 -30.16 18.21
N ALA A 20 1.99 -31.13 17.56
CA ALA A 20 0.65 -30.98 17.04
C ALA A 20 -0.34 -31.10 18.20
N VAL A 21 -1.08 -30.02 18.48
CA VAL A 21 -2.22 -30.03 19.41
C VAL A 21 -3.49 -30.08 18.56
N ALA A 22 -4.22 -31.19 18.67
CA ALA A 22 -5.55 -31.33 18.09
C ALA A 22 -6.53 -30.41 18.86
N GLN A 23 -7.25 -29.55 18.14
CA GLN A 23 -8.37 -28.77 18.69
C GLN A 23 -9.66 -29.59 18.60
N PRO A 24 -10.50 -29.62 19.65
CA PRO A 24 -11.83 -30.21 19.58
C PRO A 24 -12.80 -29.31 18.80
N GLU A 25 -13.63 -29.94 17.99
CA GLU A 25 -14.75 -29.32 17.27
C GLU A 25 -15.80 -28.82 18.26
N GLY A 26 -15.78 -27.51 18.54
CA GLY A 26 -16.81 -26.82 19.32
C GLY A 26 -17.84 -26.14 18.41
N GLU A 27 -19.11 -26.45 18.64
CA GLU A 27 -20.28 -25.87 17.99
C GLU A 27 -20.23 -24.34 17.95
N ARG A 28 -20.48 -23.76 16.77
CA ARG A 28 -20.57 -22.30 16.60
C ARG A 28 -21.95 -21.83 17.07
N PRO A 29 -22.04 -20.89 18.05
CA PRO A 29 -23.32 -20.30 18.41
C PRO A 29 -23.88 -19.46 17.26
N ARG A 30 -25.18 -19.65 16.99
CA ARG A 30 -25.97 -18.84 16.05
C ARG A 30 -25.89 -17.35 16.46
N ARG A 31 -25.41 -16.50 15.55
CA ARG A 31 -25.43 -15.05 15.70
C ARG A 31 -26.87 -14.54 15.70
N GLY A 32 -27.31 -13.99 16.83
CA GLY A 32 -28.52 -13.19 16.92
C GLY A 32 -28.38 -11.85 16.20
N ASP A 33 -29.48 -11.40 15.60
CA ASP A 33 -29.59 -10.18 14.82
C ASP A 33 -29.45 -8.93 15.71
N GLY A 34 -28.22 -8.43 15.86
CA GLY A 34 -27.89 -7.31 16.73
C GLY A 34 -28.21 -5.94 16.13
N GLN A 35 -29.42 -5.43 16.37
CA GLN A 35 -29.72 -4.00 16.41
C GLN A 35 -29.06 -3.40 17.67
N GLY A 36 -27.78 -3.03 17.61
CA GLY A 36 -27.12 -2.48 18.81
C GLY A 36 -25.64 -2.12 18.68
N ARG A 37 -25.09 -1.99 17.47
CA ARG A 37 -23.71 -1.49 17.33
C ARG A 37 -23.71 0.03 17.56
N GLY A 38 -23.38 0.43 18.79
CA GLY A 38 -23.15 1.82 19.18
C GLY A 38 -22.13 2.53 18.29
N GLU A 39 -22.10 3.85 18.38
CA GLU A 39 -21.36 4.79 17.54
C GLU A 39 -19.87 4.44 17.32
N PHE A 40 -19.24 3.81 18.33
CA PHE A 40 -17.86 3.31 18.29
C PHE A 40 -17.62 2.22 17.21
N GLY A 41 -18.63 1.37 16.95
CA GLY A 41 -18.54 0.34 15.91
C GLY A 41 -18.53 0.91 14.49
N ARG A 42 -19.20 2.06 14.28
CA ARG A 42 -19.21 2.75 12.97
C ARG A 42 -17.89 3.45 12.68
N MET A 43 -17.20 3.96 13.71
CA MET A 43 -15.87 4.56 13.55
C MET A 43 -14.80 3.52 13.16
N ALA A 44 -14.85 2.32 13.75
CA ALA A 44 -13.89 1.24 13.43
C ALA A 44 -14.00 0.76 11.97
N ASP A 45 -15.22 0.67 11.42
CA ASP A 45 -15.44 0.31 10.01
C ASP A 45 -15.07 1.46 9.05
N GLY A 46 -15.26 2.72 9.46
CA GLY A 46 -14.82 3.90 8.70
C GLY A 46 -13.30 4.03 8.62
N ALA A 47 -12.58 3.75 9.71
CA ALA A 47 -11.11 3.78 9.75
C ALA A 47 -10.47 2.70 8.84
N ARG A 48 -11.08 1.51 8.74
CA ARG A 48 -10.63 0.47 7.80
C ARG A 48 -10.76 0.91 6.33
N ARG A 49 -11.79 1.67 6.01
CA ARG A 49 -12.08 2.14 4.65
C ARG A 49 -11.14 3.25 4.17
N MET A 50 -10.51 3.96 5.10
CA MET A 50 -9.56 5.05 4.82
C MET A 50 -8.11 4.60 4.61
N GLY A 51 -7.84 3.29 4.54
CA GLY A 51 -6.47 2.79 4.58
C GLY A 51 -5.75 3.05 5.91
N MET A 52 -6.43 3.66 6.89
CA MET A 52 -5.99 3.84 8.27
C MET A 52 -6.19 2.56 9.10
N GLY A 53 -6.79 1.51 8.51
CA GLY A 53 -7.04 0.23 9.15
C GLY A 53 -5.78 -0.61 9.28
N GLY A 54 -5.00 -0.40 10.33
CA GLY A 54 -4.30 -1.40 11.17
C GLY A 54 -3.28 -2.36 10.56
N ASN A 55 -3.35 -2.72 9.29
CA ASN A 55 -2.51 -3.78 8.71
C ASN A 55 -1.21 -3.24 8.12
N GLY A 56 -1.17 -1.98 7.68
CA GLY A 56 0.02 -1.39 7.06
C GLY A 56 1.16 -1.06 8.04
N GLN A 57 0.84 -0.80 9.32
CA GLN A 57 1.87 -0.54 10.34
C GLN A 57 2.44 -1.82 10.97
N GLU A 58 1.75 -2.95 10.83
CA GLU A 58 2.17 -4.22 11.44
C GLU A 58 3.01 -5.07 10.51
N ALA A 59 2.89 -4.86 9.19
CA ALA A 59 3.71 -5.51 8.20
C ALA A 59 5.19 -5.08 8.36
N PRO A 60 6.15 -6.00 8.17
CA PRO A 60 7.55 -5.64 8.10
C PRO A 60 7.79 -4.58 7.00
N PRO A 61 8.51 -3.48 7.30
CA PRO A 61 8.80 -2.44 6.32
C PRO A 61 9.70 -2.91 5.17
N PHE A 62 10.56 -3.89 5.43
CA PHE A 62 11.38 -4.56 4.42
C PHE A 62 10.72 -5.84 3.97
N ASN A 63 10.82 -6.14 2.68
CA ASN A 63 10.33 -7.38 2.08
C ASN A 63 11.37 -7.95 1.11
N ARG A 64 11.11 -9.18 0.65
CA ARG A 64 12.01 -9.89 -0.27
C ARG A 64 12.37 -9.09 -1.51
N GLN A 65 11.38 -8.44 -2.15
CA GLN A 65 11.60 -7.66 -3.36
C GLN A 65 12.56 -6.47 -3.12
N GLN A 66 12.47 -5.82 -1.96
CA GLN A 66 13.39 -4.75 -1.58
C GLN A 66 14.82 -5.28 -1.39
N ILE A 67 14.98 -6.47 -0.81
CA ILE A 67 16.29 -7.11 -0.64
C ILE A 67 16.86 -7.61 -1.98
N GLU A 68 16.03 -8.09 -2.90
CA GLU A 68 16.44 -8.43 -4.27
C GLU A 68 17.00 -7.20 -5.00
N ARG A 69 16.29 -6.06 -4.95
CA ARG A 69 16.79 -4.81 -5.56
C ARG A 69 18.07 -4.30 -4.91
N PHE A 70 18.14 -4.35 -3.58
CA PHE A 70 19.37 -4.07 -2.84
C PHE A 70 20.52 -4.94 -3.35
N ALA A 71 20.28 -6.24 -3.49
CA ALA A 71 21.26 -7.19 -3.94
C ALA A 71 21.79 -6.87 -5.34
N ASP A 72 20.91 -6.50 -6.27
CA ASP A 72 21.29 -6.11 -7.62
C ASP A 72 22.09 -4.80 -7.62
N GLN A 73 21.65 -3.81 -6.84
CA GLN A 73 22.27 -2.48 -6.76
C GLN A 73 23.71 -2.51 -6.21
N VAL A 74 23.98 -3.37 -5.22
CA VAL A 74 25.33 -3.55 -4.67
C VAL A 74 26.07 -4.74 -5.29
N ALA A 75 25.50 -5.37 -6.33
CA ALA A 75 26.05 -6.54 -7.01
C ALA A 75 26.48 -7.67 -6.04
N LEU A 76 25.56 -8.11 -5.17
CA LEU A 76 25.81 -9.24 -4.27
C LEU A 76 26.08 -10.53 -5.05
N THR A 77 27.03 -11.31 -4.54
CA THR A 77 27.24 -12.70 -4.94
C THR A 77 26.08 -13.59 -4.47
N GLU A 78 25.93 -14.78 -5.04
CA GLU A 78 24.85 -15.72 -4.66
C GLU A 78 24.91 -16.13 -3.17
N ASP A 79 26.11 -16.28 -2.61
CA ASP A 79 26.29 -16.56 -1.18
C ASP A 79 25.84 -15.37 -0.32
N GLN A 80 26.18 -14.14 -0.72
CA GLN A 80 25.74 -12.92 -0.05
C GLN A 80 24.23 -12.70 -0.18
N LYS A 81 23.62 -12.99 -1.34
CA LYS A 81 22.16 -12.96 -1.51
C LYS A 81 21.47 -13.92 -0.55
N THR A 82 21.98 -15.15 -0.46
CA THR A 82 21.48 -16.14 0.50
C THR A 82 21.59 -15.64 1.94
N ALA A 83 22.74 -15.06 2.31
CA ALA A 83 22.92 -14.45 3.63
C ALA A 83 21.93 -13.30 3.88
N ALA A 84 21.74 -12.41 2.90
CA ALA A 84 20.80 -11.29 2.98
C ALA A 84 19.35 -11.77 3.16
N PHE A 85 18.92 -12.82 2.45
CA PHE A 85 17.58 -13.40 2.64
C PHE A 85 17.41 -14.09 3.98
N ASN A 86 18.45 -14.74 4.51
CA ASN A 86 18.42 -15.32 5.85
C ASN A 86 18.30 -14.21 6.92
N LEU A 87 19.03 -13.11 6.77
CA LEU A 87 18.90 -11.93 7.64
C LEU A 87 17.48 -11.35 7.59
N LEU A 88 16.90 -11.22 6.39
CA LEU A 88 15.52 -10.79 6.21
C LEU A 88 14.54 -11.73 6.92
N GLY A 89 14.70 -13.05 6.75
CA GLY A 89 13.82 -14.04 7.39
C GLY A 89 13.85 -13.96 8.92
N GLY A 90 15.04 -13.82 9.52
CA GLY A 90 15.19 -13.62 10.96
C GLY A 90 14.57 -12.29 11.43
N TYR A 91 14.76 -11.23 10.67
CA TYR A 91 14.13 -9.94 10.92
C TYR A 91 12.59 -10.02 10.87
N GLU A 92 12.02 -10.64 9.84
CA GLU A 92 10.56 -10.80 9.67
C GLU A 92 9.94 -11.58 10.85
N GLU A 93 10.64 -12.62 11.33
CA GLU A 93 10.22 -13.39 12.51
C GLU A 93 10.18 -12.53 13.77
N LEU A 94 11.22 -11.73 14.02
CA LEU A 94 11.28 -10.83 15.17
C LEU A 94 10.19 -9.77 15.11
N VAL A 95 9.97 -9.16 13.94
CA VAL A 95 8.89 -8.17 13.74
C VAL A 95 7.51 -8.81 13.96
N ARG A 96 7.28 -10.02 13.45
CA ARG A 96 6.02 -10.76 13.67
C ARG A 96 5.79 -11.02 15.14
N LYS A 97 6.81 -11.48 15.87
CA LYS A 97 6.73 -11.71 17.32
C LYS A 97 6.33 -10.43 18.06
N THR A 98 7.01 -9.31 17.78
CA THR A 98 6.65 -8.00 18.37
C THR A 98 5.23 -7.57 17.98
N SER A 99 4.77 -7.82 16.74
CA SER A 99 3.37 -7.57 16.32
C SER A 99 2.37 -8.37 17.15
N ASP A 100 2.61 -9.66 17.35
CA ASP A 100 1.67 -10.55 18.03
C ASP A 100 1.59 -10.25 19.54
N GLU A 101 2.71 -9.91 20.17
CA GLU A 101 2.73 -9.42 21.55
C GLU A 101 1.95 -8.10 21.69
N SER A 102 2.12 -7.17 20.74
CA SER A 102 1.38 -5.90 20.71
C SER A 102 -0.13 -6.11 20.54
N ARG A 103 -0.53 -7.01 19.63
CA ARG A 103 -1.94 -7.38 19.41
C ARG A 103 -2.56 -8.02 20.65
N THR A 104 -1.83 -8.90 21.32
CA THR A 104 -2.27 -9.56 22.56
C THR A 104 -2.50 -8.51 23.65
N ARG A 105 -1.52 -7.63 23.91
CA ARG A 105 -1.67 -6.53 24.87
C ARG A 105 -2.86 -5.62 24.59
N ARG A 106 -3.09 -5.26 23.31
CA ARG A 106 -4.27 -4.45 22.92
C ARG A 106 -5.58 -5.21 23.14
N ARG A 107 -5.62 -6.52 22.88
CA ARG A 107 -6.81 -7.34 23.10
C ARG A 107 -7.15 -7.42 24.59
N GLU A 108 -6.16 -7.68 25.43
CA GLU A 108 -6.33 -7.73 26.89
C GLU A 108 -6.78 -6.38 27.46
N ALA A 109 -6.21 -5.27 26.97
CA ALA A 109 -6.65 -3.93 27.38
C ALA A 109 -8.10 -3.64 26.95
N MET A 110 -8.50 -4.05 25.75
CA MET A 110 -9.89 -3.94 25.27
C MET A 110 -10.86 -4.79 26.10
N GLU A 111 -10.43 -5.96 26.54
CA GLU A 111 -11.23 -6.84 27.40
C GLU A 111 -11.40 -6.23 28.79
N LYS A 112 -10.30 -5.79 29.42
CA LYS A 112 -10.34 -5.07 30.70
C LYS A 112 -11.25 -3.86 30.62
N PHE A 113 -11.09 -3.01 29.61
CA PHE A 113 -11.95 -1.84 29.41
C PHE A 113 -13.45 -2.21 29.32
N ARG A 114 -13.80 -3.33 28.67
CA ARG A 114 -15.20 -3.77 28.60
C ARG A 114 -15.74 -4.22 29.95
N GLU A 115 -14.91 -4.83 30.77
CA GLU A 115 -15.29 -5.34 32.09
C GLU A 115 -15.44 -4.21 33.12
N ASN A 116 -14.50 -3.26 33.14
CA ASN A 116 -14.38 -2.29 34.24
C ASN A 116 -14.50 -0.81 33.82
N GLN A 117 -14.57 -0.52 32.51
CA GLN A 117 -14.56 0.84 31.95
C GLN A 117 -13.36 1.70 32.41
N ASP A 118 -12.27 1.06 32.86
CA ASP A 118 -11.08 1.74 33.35
C ASP A 118 -10.30 2.35 32.18
N GLN A 119 -10.26 3.69 32.12
CA GLN A 119 -9.57 4.41 31.05
C GLN A 119 -8.04 4.29 31.14
N SER A 120 -7.48 3.96 32.31
CA SER A 120 -6.02 3.87 32.50
C SER A 120 -5.38 2.72 31.70
N VAL A 121 -6.17 1.72 31.29
CA VAL A 121 -5.72 0.66 30.38
C VAL A 121 -5.20 1.24 29.05
N TRP A 122 -5.71 2.40 28.63
CA TRP A 122 -5.26 3.07 27.41
C TRP A 122 -3.88 3.71 27.55
N ASP A 123 -3.51 4.18 28.74
CA ASP A 123 -2.16 4.68 28.98
C ASP A 123 -1.13 3.55 28.95
N THR A 124 -1.51 2.37 29.46
CA THR A 124 -0.70 1.15 29.37
C THR A 124 -0.52 0.74 27.91
N VAL A 125 -1.59 0.73 27.12
CA VAL A 125 -1.53 0.44 25.68
C VAL A 125 -0.65 1.45 24.94
N ARG A 126 -0.78 2.75 25.24
CA ARG A 126 0.02 3.81 24.60
C ARG A 126 1.51 3.64 24.89
N THR A 127 1.86 3.42 26.14
CA THR A 127 3.25 3.19 26.57
C THR A 127 3.84 1.96 25.90
N ALA A 128 3.08 0.87 25.87
CA ALA A 128 3.51 -0.36 25.24
C ALA A 128 3.63 -0.21 23.71
N ALA A 129 2.73 0.55 23.07
CA ALA A 129 2.82 0.88 21.65
C ALA A 129 4.03 1.75 21.32
N ALA A 130 4.42 2.69 22.19
CA ALA A 130 5.65 3.46 22.03
C ALA A 130 6.89 2.55 22.10
N ALA A 131 6.95 1.66 23.10
CA ALA A 131 8.03 0.68 23.22
C ALA A 131 8.11 -0.26 21.99
N ASP A 132 6.96 -0.70 21.45
CA ASP A 132 6.92 -1.52 20.23
C ASP A 132 7.46 -0.78 19.01
N ARG A 133 7.14 0.51 18.88
CA ARG A 133 7.69 1.35 17.80
C ARG A 133 9.20 1.46 17.90
N ASP A 134 9.72 1.71 19.10
CA ASP A 134 11.17 1.81 19.33
C ASP A 134 11.89 0.47 19.12
N ALA A 135 11.29 -0.64 19.54
CA ALA A 135 11.81 -1.98 19.28
C ALA A 135 11.90 -2.27 17.79
N ARG A 136 10.86 -1.94 17.01
CA ARG A 136 10.86 -2.07 15.54
C ARG A 136 11.94 -1.22 14.89
N LYS A 137 12.08 0.05 15.29
CA LYS A 137 13.15 0.92 14.77
C LYS A 137 14.55 0.33 14.99
N LYS A 138 14.77 -0.31 16.15
CA LYS A 138 16.04 -1.01 16.43
C LYS A 138 16.21 -2.24 15.55
N LEU A 139 15.16 -3.03 15.31
CA LEU A 139 15.20 -4.16 14.37
C LEU A 139 15.52 -3.68 12.94
N ASP A 140 14.89 -2.58 12.50
CA ASP A 140 15.15 -1.98 11.18
C ASP A 140 16.62 -1.56 11.05
N GLN A 141 17.16 -0.87 12.05
CA GLN A 141 18.57 -0.45 12.09
C GLN A 141 19.53 -1.65 12.14
N GLN A 142 19.18 -2.69 12.89
CA GLN A 142 19.97 -3.91 12.98
C GLN A 142 20.05 -4.60 11.62
N LEU A 143 18.92 -4.76 10.93
CA LEU A 143 18.91 -5.35 9.58
C LEU A 143 19.80 -4.55 8.61
N LEU A 144 19.68 -3.22 8.59
CA LEU A 144 20.54 -2.39 7.73
C LEU A 144 22.03 -2.53 8.08
N THR A 145 22.35 -2.59 9.37
CA THR A 145 23.73 -2.82 9.84
C THR A 145 24.25 -4.17 9.36
N ASP A 146 23.47 -5.23 9.52
CA ASP A 146 23.84 -6.59 9.11
C ASP A 146 23.99 -6.72 7.59
N LEU A 147 23.10 -6.07 6.81
CA LEU A 147 23.20 -6.00 5.35
C LEU A 147 24.47 -5.27 4.90
N SER A 148 24.86 -4.20 5.58
CA SER A 148 26.12 -3.49 5.28
C SER A 148 27.35 -4.34 5.62
N ALA A 149 27.26 -5.17 6.67
CA ALA A 149 28.38 -5.97 7.18
C ALA A 149 28.74 -7.15 6.27
N ILE A 150 27.81 -7.62 5.43
CA ILE A 150 28.07 -8.70 4.46
C ILE A 150 28.71 -8.20 3.16
N LEU A 151 28.85 -6.88 2.97
CA LEU A 151 29.41 -6.29 1.75
C LEU A 151 30.95 -6.39 1.74
N THR A 152 31.52 -6.56 0.55
CA THR A 152 32.94 -6.33 0.32
C THR A 152 33.26 -4.84 0.29
N THR A 153 34.53 -4.45 0.42
CA THR A 153 34.95 -3.05 0.35
C THR A 153 34.54 -2.37 -0.96
N GLU A 154 34.58 -3.08 -2.08
CA GLU A 154 34.15 -2.56 -3.39
C GLU A 154 32.63 -2.34 -3.42
N GLN A 155 31.85 -3.30 -2.92
CA GLN A 155 30.38 -3.20 -2.86
C GLN A 155 29.93 -2.10 -1.89
N SER A 156 30.66 -1.87 -0.79
CA SER A 156 30.38 -0.81 0.18
C SER A 156 30.39 0.59 -0.43
N ALA A 157 31.06 0.81 -1.57
CA ALA A 157 31.00 2.08 -2.29
C ALA A 157 29.57 2.44 -2.74
N ASN A 158 28.73 1.43 -3.01
CA ASN A 158 27.33 1.60 -3.42
C ASN A 158 26.34 1.63 -2.25
N TRP A 159 26.81 1.34 -1.02
CA TRP A 159 25.95 1.30 0.18
C TRP A 159 25.13 2.57 0.39
N PRO A 160 25.66 3.80 0.25
CA PRO A 160 24.86 5.00 0.50
C PRO A 160 23.62 5.12 -0.40
N SER A 161 23.72 4.73 -1.67
CA SER A 161 22.56 4.75 -2.58
C SER A 161 21.60 3.59 -2.28
N ALA A 162 22.13 2.41 -1.95
CA ALA A 162 21.32 1.25 -1.63
C ALA A 162 20.53 1.42 -0.33
N GLU A 163 21.16 1.98 0.70
CA GLU A 163 20.51 2.34 1.97
C GLU A 163 19.39 3.36 1.77
N ARG A 164 19.63 4.40 0.95
CA ARG A 164 18.58 5.36 0.57
C ARG A 164 17.41 4.68 -0.13
N GLY A 165 17.66 3.76 -1.05
CA GLY A 165 16.63 2.96 -1.72
C GLY A 165 15.76 2.18 -0.73
N LEU A 166 16.40 1.50 0.23
CA LEU A 166 15.71 0.73 1.27
C LEU A 166 14.83 1.62 2.16
N LYS A 167 15.37 2.73 2.68
CA LYS A 167 14.62 3.70 3.51
C LYS A 167 13.48 4.38 2.75
N ARG A 168 13.73 4.78 1.50
CA ARG A 168 12.74 5.41 0.63
C ARG A 168 11.57 4.48 0.37
N GLY A 169 11.82 3.21 0.04
CA GLY A 169 10.75 2.22 -0.16
C GLY A 169 9.84 2.05 1.06
N GLN A 170 10.40 2.09 2.28
CA GLN A 170 9.62 2.07 3.53
C GLN A 170 8.78 3.35 3.69
N SER A 171 9.41 4.49 3.49
CA SER A 171 8.83 5.80 3.76
C SER A 171 7.74 6.17 2.72
N MET A 172 7.98 5.92 1.44
CA MET A 172 7.03 6.24 0.35
C MET A 172 5.66 5.59 0.53
N ARG A 173 5.59 4.36 1.07
CA ARG A 173 4.33 3.65 1.35
C ARG A 173 3.40 4.39 2.32
N ARG A 174 3.95 5.29 3.13
CA ARG A 174 3.21 6.10 4.11
C ARG A 174 2.64 7.40 3.53
N GLY A 175 2.84 7.66 2.23
CA GLY A 175 2.37 8.88 1.58
C GLY A 175 0.86 9.08 1.71
N LEU A 176 0.45 10.33 1.94
CA LEU A 176 -0.94 10.75 2.10
C LEU A 176 -1.57 11.15 0.77
N LEU A 177 -0.77 11.74 -0.13
CA LEU A 177 -1.23 12.31 -1.40
C LEU A 177 -0.89 11.36 -2.57
N ALA A 178 -1.67 11.46 -3.64
CA ALA A 178 -1.28 10.82 -4.89
C ALA A 178 0.05 11.39 -5.41
N ALA A 179 0.78 10.64 -6.22
CA ALA A 179 2.16 10.94 -6.67
C ALA A 179 3.23 11.10 -5.56
N GLU A 180 2.87 11.27 -4.28
CA GLU A 180 3.81 11.20 -3.16
C GLU A 180 4.41 9.80 -3.04
N ARG A 181 3.62 8.77 -3.36
CA ARG A 181 4.03 7.35 -3.25
C ARG A 181 4.85 6.86 -4.44
N ALA A 182 5.01 7.67 -5.48
CA ALA A 182 5.73 7.28 -6.69
C ALA A 182 7.24 7.43 -6.47
N ASP A 183 7.95 6.30 -6.44
CA ASP A 183 9.41 6.29 -6.40
C ASP A 183 9.97 6.32 -7.83
N ILE A 184 10.54 7.45 -8.23
CA ILE A 184 11.02 7.67 -9.60
C ILE A 184 12.23 6.78 -9.91
N ALA A 185 13.09 6.54 -8.93
CA ALA A 185 14.27 5.69 -9.11
C ALA A 185 13.86 4.21 -9.27
N GLU A 186 12.87 3.76 -8.50
CA GLU A 186 12.26 2.43 -8.66
C GLU A 186 11.64 2.28 -10.06
N ILE A 187 10.82 3.23 -10.49
CA ILE A 187 10.17 3.17 -11.81
C ILE A 187 11.21 3.09 -12.94
N ILE A 188 12.30 3.86 -12.87
CA ILE A 188 13.37 3.79 -13.87
C ILE A 188 14.08 2.43 -13.84
N SER A 189 14.31 1.86 -12.66
CA SER A 189 14.97 0.55 -12.55
C SER A 189 14.13 -0.60 -13.13
N GLU A 190 12.80 -0.46 -13.17
CA GLU A 190 11.88 -1.45 -13.73
C GLU A 190 11.72 -1.36 -15.26
N ILE A 191 12.16 -0.26 -15.87
CA ILE A 191 12.02 -0.03 -17.31
C ILE A 191 13.34 -0.36 -17.97
N GLU A 192 13.27 -1.15 -19.04
CA GLU A 192 14.43 -1.43 -19.86
C GLU A 192 14.84 -0.17 -20.64
N LEU A 193 16.01 0.37 -20.30
CA LEU A 193 16.58 1.56 -20.90
C LEU A 193 17.95 1.25 -21.51
N PRO A 194 18.32 1.88 -22.64
CA PRO A 194 19.67 1.84 -23.15
C PRO A 194 20.68 2.35 -22.11
N GLU A 195 21.88 1.75 -22.07
CA GLU A 195 22.90 2.07 -21.06
C GLU A 195 23.32 3.55 -21.07
N GLN A 196 23.36 4.16 -22.27
CA GLN A 196 23.63 5.58 -22.39
C GLN A 196 22.55 6.43 -21.70
N VAL A 197 21.27 6.09 -21.86
CA VAL A 197 20.15 6.82 -21.23
C VAL A 197 20.21 6.67 -19.71
N LYS A 198 20.56 5.48 -19.20
CA LYS A 198 20.76 5.28 -17.76
C LYS A 198 21.90 6.15 -17.23
N THR A 199 23.01 6.23 -17.97
CA THR A 199 24.15 7.07 -17.64
C THR A 199 23.75 8.56 -17.61
N ASP A 200 22.98 9.02 -18.60
CA ASP A 200 22.52 10.41 -18.69
C ASP A 200 21.53 10.77 -17.57
N LEU A 201 20.70 9.81 -17.13
CA LEU A 201 19.76 9.98 -16.03
C LEU A 201 20.41 9.88 -14.64
N GLN A 202 21.59 9.26 -14.52
CA GLN A 202 22.22 8.99 -13.23
C GLN A 202 22.41 10.25 -12.36
N PRO A 203 22.85 11.41 -12.88
CA PRO A 203 22.93 12.64 -12.08
C PRO A 203 21.57 13.13 -11.58
N VAL A 204 20.53 13.04 -12.43
CA VAL A 204 19.15 13.43 -12.08
C VAL A 204 18.62 12.54 -10.97
N ILE A 205 18.85 11.23 -11.07
CA ILE A 205 18.40 10.26 -10.08
C ILE A 205 19.16 10.42 -8.77
N THR A 206 20.48 10.60 -8.80
CA THR A 206 21.27 10.85 -7.60
C THR A 206 20.77 12.08 -6.85
N GLN A 207 20.51 13.18 -7.55
CA GLN A 207 19.96 14.39 -6.94
C GLN A 207 18.55 14.16 -6.39
N TYR A 208 17.71 13.41 -7.11
CA TYR A 208 16.38 13.00 -6.64
C TYR A 208 16.46 12.23 -5.32
N GLU A 209 17.35 11.24 -5.20
CA GLU A 209 17.49 10.45 -3.97
C GLU A 209 17.83 11.32 -2.76
N ILE A 210 18.73 12.29 -2.93
CA ILE A 210 19.14 13.22 -1.87
C ILE A 210 17.98 14.15 -1.49
N ASP A 211 17.33 14.75 -2.51
CA ASP A 211 16.23 15.69 -2.29
C ASP A 211 15.04 15.01 -1.59
N ILE A 212 14.67 13.82 -2.06
CA ILE A 212 13.51 13.08 -1.56
C ILE A 212 13.77 12.51 -0.18
N GLU A 213 14.97 11.99 0.11
CA GLU A 213 15.34 11.50 1.45
C GLU A 213 15.18 12.61 2.49
N ARG A 214 15.70 13.82 2.21
CA ARG A 214 15.58 14.96 3.12
C ARG A 214 14.11 15.33 3.40
N GLN A 215 13.26 15.35 2.37
CA GLN A 215 11.84 15.68 2.57
C GLN A 215 11.06 14.55 3.25
N LEU A 216 11.37 13.29 2.95
CA LEU A 216 10.79 12.14 3.62
C LEU A 216 11.19 12.10 5.10
N ALA A 217 12.45 12.41 5.43
CA ALA A 217 12.90 12.49 6.81
C ALA A 217 12.13 13.56 7.61
N GLU A 218 11.92 14.75 7.06
CA GLU A 218 11.13 15.79 7.75
C GLU A 218 9.65 15.38 7.88
N ARG A 219 9.06 14.82 6.82
CA ARG A 219 7.68 14.29 6.87
C ARG A 219 7.54 13.19 7.92
N ASP A 220 8.47 12.24 7.95
CA ASP A 220 8.46 11.13 8.90
C ASP A 220 8.70 11.61 10.33
N ARG A 221 9.54 12.64 10.53
CA ARG A 221 9.70 13.28 11.84
C ARG A 221 8.36 13.83 12.36
N LEU A 222 7.55 14.48 11.52
CA LEU A 222 6.22 14.96 11.91
C LEU A 222 5.25 13.81 12.21
N MET A 223 5.38 12.67 11.53
CA MET A 223 4.60 11.46 11.81
C MET A 223 4.96 10.81 13.14
N GLU A 224 6.24 10.82 13.50
CA GLU A 224 6.79 10.09 14.63
C GLU A 224 6.80 10.90 15.93
N SER A 225 7.28 12.16 15.89
CA SER A 225 7.43 13.02 17.08
C SER A 225 6.10 13.52 17.64
N ALA A 226 5.09 13.62 16.77
CA ALA A 226 3.80 14.23 17.06
C ALA A 226 2.63 13.37 16.57
N GLY A 227 2.84 12.05 16.43
CA GLY A 227 1.94 11.13 15.74
C GLY A 227 0.51 11.01 16.30
N MET A 228 -0.08 9.82 16.18
CA MET A 228 -1.47 9.58 16.62
C MET A 228 -1.70 9.93 18.10
N ASP A 229 -0.67 9.86 18.94
CA ASP A 229 -0.76 10.16 20.38
C ASP A 229 -0.91 11.66 20.67
N GLN A 230 -0.20 12.54 19.97
CA GLN A 230 -0.38 13.98 20.12
C GLN A 230 -1.69 14.45 19.48
N MET A 231 -2.04 13.91 18.31
CA MET A 231 -3.34 14.15 17.69
C MET A 231 -4.50 13.75 18.63
N PHE A 232 -4.37 12.60 19.29
CA PHE A 232 -5.35 12.12 20.26
C PHE A 232 -5.44 13.04 21.48
N ARG A 233 -4.31 13.48 22.04
CA ARG A 233 -4.29 14.43 23.17
C ARG A 233 -4.95 15.77 22.81
N MET A 234 -4.56 16.38 21.69
CA MET A 234 -5.17 17.62 21.21
C MET A 234 -6.68 17.48 21.04
N ARG A 235 -7.16 16.35 20.49
CA ARG A 235 -8.59 16.06 20.38
C ARG A 235 -9.27 15.93 21.74
N MET A 236 -8.66 15.24 22.70
CA MET A 236 -9.23 15.07 24.05
C MET A 236 -9.25 16.38 24.85
N GLU A 237 -8.26 17.23 24.64
CA GLU A 237 -8.14 18.56 25.26
C GLU A 237 -9.00 19.63 24.56
N GLY A 238 -9.61 19.30 23.42
CA GLY A 238 -10.39 20.24 22.61
C GLY A 238 -9.54 21.29 21.88
N ASP A 239 -8.23 21.06 21.75
CA ASP A 239 -7.29 21.94 21.03
C ASP A 239 -7.44 21.78 19.50
N ASN A 240 -8.55 22.29 18.99
CA ASN A 240 -8.86 22.25 17.55
C ASN A 240 -7.83 23.04 16.72
N ALA A 241 -7.31 24.15 17.26
CA ALA A 241 -6.34 24.99 16.57
C ALA A 241 -4.97 24.29 16.44
N GLY A 242 -4.49 23.64 17.51
CA GLY A 242 -3.28 22.83 17.45
C GLY A 242 -3.41 21.63 16.52
N LEU A 243 -4.58 20.98 16.53
CA LEU A 243 -4.88 19.89 15.60
C LEU A 243 -4.87 20.35 14.14
N GLU A 244 -5.50 21.48 13.83
CA GLU A 244 -5.52 22.06 12.49
C GLU A 244 -4.10 22.39 12.01
N LYS A 245 -3.31 23.07 12.84
CA LYS A 245 -1.91 23.40 12.54
C LYS A 245 -1.08 22.14 12.28
N PHE A 246 -1.21 21.12 13.13
CA PHE A 246 -0.49 19.87 12.98
C PHE A 246 -0.83 19.13 11.67
N LEU A 247 -2.13 19.07 11.33
CA LEU A 247 -2.57 18.46 10.07
C LEU A 247 -2.11 19.25 8.84
N ALA A 248 -2.10 20.59 8.92
CA ALA A 248 -1.57 21.46 7.87
C ALA A 248 -0.07 21.23 7.65
N GLU A 249 0.75 21.24 8.72
CA GLU A 249 2.19 20.97 8.63
C GLU A 249 2.50 19.60 8.02
N ARG A 250 1.75 18.56 8.41
CA ARG A 250 1.88 17.23 7.81
C ARG A 250 1.53 17.23 6.33
N ARG A 251 0.45 17.90 5.95
CA ARG A 251 0.04 18.02 4.55
C ARG A 251 1.10 18.76 3.74
N ASP A 252 1.64 19.85 4.25
CA ASP A 252 2.70 20.62 3.61
C ASP A 252 3.96 19.79 3.37
N ALA A 253 4.36 18.97 4.33
CA ALA A 253 5.47 18.04 4.16
C ALA A 253 5.19 17.00 3.06
N SER A 254 3.99 16.42 3.02
CA SER A 254 3.57 15.50 1.94
C SER A 254 3.52 16.19 0.56
N MET A 255 3.07 17.45 0.49
CA MET A 255 3.07 18.22 -0.76
C MET A 255 4.49 18.43 -1.29
N LYS A 256 5.48 18.71 -0.42
CA LYS A 256 6.88 18.87 -0.85
C LYS A 256 7.44 17.58 -1.49
N VAL A 257 7.13 16.42 -0.92
CA VAL A 257 7.50 15.10 -1.48
C VAL A 257 6.83 14.90 -2.85
N ARG A 258 5.52 15.17 -2.94
CA ARG A 258 4.74 15.12 -4.21
C ARG A 258 5.34 16.00 -5.30
N GLU A 259 5.72 17.23 -4.98
CA GLU A 259 6.27 18.17 -5.94
C GLU A 259 7.66 17.76 -6.43
N ILE A 260 8.51 17.18 -5.57
CA ILE A 260 9.78 16.60 -6.00
C ILE A 260 9.53 15.46 -7.00
N ASN A 261 8.64 14.52 -6.68
CA ASN A 261 8.33 13.40 -7.56
C ASN A 261 7.79 13.90 -8.91
N LYS A 262 6.83 14.83 -8.93
CA LYS A 262 6.26 15.40 -10.17
C LYS A 262 7.28 16.20 -10.99
N ARG A 263 8.17 16.94 -10.34
CA ARG A 263 9.23 17.70 -11.02
C ARG A 263 10.24 16.75 -11.69
N VAL A 264 10.74 15.76 -10.95
CA VAL A 264 11.73 14.82 -11.46
C VAL A 264 11.12 13.90 -12.51
N ALA A 265 9.87 13.45 -12.35
CA ALA A 265 9.17 12.68 -13.38
C ALA A 265 9.11 13.40 -14.74
N ARG A 266 8.89 14.73 -14.73
CA ARG A 266 8.93 15.55 -15.96
C ARG A 266 10.34 15.59 -16.57
N GLN A 267 11.36 15.86 -15.75
CA GLN A 267 12.77 15.86 -16.21
C GLN A 267 13.18 14.53 -16.83
N VAL A 268 12.76 13.42 -16.23
CA VAL A 268 13.00 12.08 -16.76
C VAL A 268 12.28 11.91 -18.10
N GLN A 269 10.99 12.25 -18.19
CA GLN A 269 10.21 12.15 -19.43
C GLN A 269 10.78 12.97 -20.58
N ASP A 270 11.42 14.10 -20.29
CA ASP A 270 12.07 14.95 -21.29
C ASP A 270 13.41 14.37 -21.78
N THR A 271 14.02 13.46 -21.01
CA THR A 271 15.28 12.79 -21.33
C THR A 271 15.07 11.43 -22.00
N LEU A 272 13.94 10.77 -21.72
CA LEU A 272 13.64 9.44 -22.24
C LEU A 272 13.37 9.46 -23.76
N PRO A 273 13.79 8.40 -24.49
CA PRO A 273 13.35 8.21 -25.87
C PRO A 273 11.83 7.97 -25.94
N GLU A 274 11.21 8.31 -27.07
CA GLU A 274 9.75 8.27 -27.24
C GLU A 274 9.16 6.89 -26.91
N THR A 275 9.88 5.82 -27.24
CA THR A 275 9.48 4.43 -26.94
C THR A 275 9.40 4.13 -25.44
N ALA A 276 10.31 4.68 -24.63
CA ALA A 276 10.32 4.49 -23.18
C ALA A 276 9.45 5.50 -22.43
N LYS A 277 9.20 6.68 -23.03
CA LYS A 277 8.42 7.77 -22.43
C LYS A 277 7.00 7.34 -22.09
N ALA A 278 6.33 6.63 -22.99
CA ALA A 278 4.97 6.12 -22.76
C ALA A 278 4.93 5.09 -21.61
N ALA A 279 5.89 4.15 -21.59
CA ALA A 279 6.01 3.15 -20.53
C ALA A 279 6.27 3.80 -19.16
N PHE A 280 7.20 4.77 -19.10
CA PHE A 280 7.48 5.53 -17.88
C PHE A 280 6.27 6.33 -17.40
N ALA A 281 5.59 7.04 -18.31
CA ALA A 281 4.40 7.81 -17.96
C ALA A 281 3.29 6.92 -17.39
N GLN A 282 3.13 5.71 -17.94
CA GLN A 282 2.16 4.74 -17.44
C GLN A 282 2.54 4.20 -16.06
N ARG A 283 3.79 3.78 -15.85
CA ARG A 283 4.27 3.33 -14.53
C ARG A 283 4.19 4.41 -13.47
N PHE A 284 4.49 5.66 -13.84
CA PHE A 284 4.33 6.80 -12.94
C PHE A 284 2.87 7.02 -12.53
N LYS A 285 1.92 6.88 -13.45
CA LYS A 285 0.48 6.96 -13.14
C LYS A 285 0.04 5.85 -12.19
N GLU A 286 0.47 4.61 -12.45
CA GLU A 286 0.17 3.44 -11.61
C GLU A 286 0.71 3.59 -10.19
N ALA A 287 1.95 4.03 -10.05
CA ALA A 287 2.56 4.28 -8.75
C ALA A 287 1.93 5.49 -8.03
N SER A 288 1.53 6.52 -8.78
CA SER A 288 0.95 7.74 -8.23
C SER A 288 -0.49 7.58 -7.78
N TYR A 289 -1.28 6.81 -8.52
CA TYR A 289 -2.73 6.61 -8.31
C TYR A 289 -3.08 5.11 -8.39
N PRO A 290 -2.59 4.30 -7.44
CA PRO A 290 -2.75 2.85 -7.49
C PRO A 290 -4.21 2.41 -7.42
N ASP A 291 -5.10 3.20 -6.82
CA ASP A 291 -6.55 2.94 -6.77
C ASP A 291 -7.27 3.26 -8.09
N VAL A 292 -6.72 4.17 -8.91
CA VAL A 292 -7.27 4.57 -10.20
C VAL A 292 -6.79 3.65 -11.33
N TYR A 293 -5.50 3.34 -11.35
CA TYR A 293 -4.88 2.53 -12.40
C TYR A 293 -4.69 1.06 -12.03
N ARG A 294 -5.31 0.60 -10.93
CA ARG A 294 -5.32 -0.82 -10.58
C ARG A 294 -5.87 -1.64 -11.74
N ARG A 295 -5.21 -2.77 -12.02
CA ARG A 295 -5.73 -3.78 -12.95
C ARG A 295 -7.12 -4.24 -12.50
N THR A 296 -8.14 -3.97 -13.32
CA THR A 296 -9.55 -4.29 -13.00
C THR A 296 -9.93 -5.69 -13.46
N GLN A 297 -11.09 -6.16 -13.01
CA GLN A 297 -11.64 -7.45 -13.45
C GLN A 297 -11.87 -7.51 -14.96
N GLY A 298 -12.34 -6.42 -15.58
CA GLY A 298 -12.53 -6.35 -17.04
C GLY A 298 -11.21 -6.57 -17.79
N VAL A 299 -10.13 -5.89 -17.34
CA VAL A 299 -8.78 -6.07 -17.89
C VAL A 299 -8.29 -7.52 -17.74
N ARG A 300 -8.43 -8.10 -16.54
CA ARG A 300 -8.03 -9.50 -16.28
C ARG A 300 -8.78 -10.49 -17.15
N ALA A 301 -10.10 -10.31 -17.30
CA ALA A 301 -10.92 -11.17 -18.12
C ALA A 301 -10.56 -11.06 -19.62
N LEU A 302 -10.31 -9.86 -20.14
CA LEU A 302 -9.90 -9.68 -21.53
C LEU A 302 -8.53 -10.30 -21.83
N GLU A 303 -7.56 -10.12 -20.95
CA GLU A 303 -6.25 -10.75 -21.11
C GLU A 303 -6.34 -12.27 -21.05
N ALA A 304 -7.11 -12.83 -20.12
CA ALA A 304 -7.32 -14.26 -20.01
C ALA A 304 -8.05 -14.84 -21.23
N ALA A 305 -9.09 -14.16 -21.72
CA ALA A 305 -9.78 -14.52 -22.95
C ALA A 305 -8.81 -14.53 -24.12
N TRP A 306 -8.02 -13.45 -24.30
CA TRP A 306 -7.05 -13.34 -25.39
C TRP A 306 -5.99 -14.43 -25.39
N ALA A 307 -5.59 -14.92 -24.21
CA ALA A 307 -4.59 -15.98 -24.06
C ALA A 307 -5.13 -17.40 -24.33
N MET A 308 -6.44 -17.57 -24.57
CA MET A 308 -7.03 -18.89 -24.84
C MET A 308 -6.60 -19.42 -26.21
N SER A 309 -6.10 -20.66 -26.22
CA SER A 309 -5.63 -21.32 -27.46
C SER A 309 -6.76 -21.90 -28.31
N ASP A 310 -7.94 -22.10 -27.74
CA ASP A 310 -9.12 -22.71 -28.36
C ASP A 310 -10.12 -21.68 -28.91
N LEU A 311 -9.73 -20.41 -29.07
CA LEU A 311 -10.55 -19.40 -29.72
C LEU A 311 -10.60 -19.59 -31.24
N THR A 312 -11.78 -19.41 -31.81
CA THR A 312 -11.92 -19.25 -33.27
C THR A 312 -11.31 -17.93 -33.74
N ASP A 313 -10.98 -17.82 -35.02
CA ASP A 313 -10.42 -16.57 -35.57
C ASP A 313 -11.41 -15.40 -35.47
N GLU A 314 -12.71 -15.68 -35.60
CA GLU A 314 -13.76 -14.68 -35.40
C GLU A 314 -13.84 -14.21 -33.94
N GLN A 315 -13.71 -15.14 -32.97
CA GLN A 315 -13.67 -14.78 -31.55
C GLN A 315 -12.44 -13.93 -31.23
N LYS A 316 -11.28 -14.27 -31.76
CA LYS A 316 -10.05 -13.48 -31.60
C LYS A 316 -10.25 -12.06 -32.12
N LEU A 317 -10.74 -11.90 -33.35
CA LEU A 317 -10.98 -10.57 -33.93
C LEU A 317 -11.92 -9.73 -33.06
N LYS A 318 -13.05 -10.31 -32.61
CA LYS A 318 -14.00 -9.62 -31.73
C LYS A 318 -13.42 -9.29 -30.36
N ILE A 319 -12.59 -10.17 -29.77
CA ILE A 319 -11.90 -9.86 -28.51
C ILE A 319 -10.93 -8.69 -28.70
N ASP A 320 -10.20 -8.63 -29.82
CA ASP A 320 -9.28 -7.53 -30.11
C ASP A 320 -10.01 -6.19 -30.24
N ASP A 321 -11.15 -6.17 -30.92
CA ASP A 321 -12.03 -5.01 -31.03
C ASP A 321 -12.56 -4.55 -29.66
N ILE A 322 -13.01 -5.50 -28.83
CA ILE A 322 -13.46 -5.21 -27.45
C ILE A 322 -12.30 -4.63 -26.65
N ARG A 323 -11.10 -5.21 -26.72
CA ARG A 323 -9.90 -4.72 -26.01
C ARG A 323 -9.55 -3.29 -26.40
N THR A 324 -9.51 -3.00 -27.70
CA THR A 324 -9.17 -1.67 -28.22
C THR A 324 -10.19 -0.63 -27.75
N THR A 325 -11.47 -0.93 -27.87
CA THR A 325 -12.56 -0.05 -27.43
C THR A 325 -12.54 0.17 -25.92
N PHE A 326 -12.39 -0.92 -25.16
CA PHE A 326 -12.34 -0.87 -23.71
C PHE A 326 -11.13 -0.07 -23.21
N ASN A 327 -9.93 -0.31 -23.73
CA ASN A 327 -8.71 0.39 -23.31
C ASN A 327 -8.84 1.91 -23.51
N SER A 328 -9.38 2.35 -24.66
CA SER A 328 -9.63 3.77 -24.91
C SER A 328 -10.65 4.40 -23.94
N ALA A 329 -11.75 3.68 -23.65
CA ALA A 329 -12.76 4.14 -22.70
C ALA A 329 -12.21 4.14 -21.25
N ALA A 330 -11.46 3.10 -20.91
CA ALA A 330 -10.78 2.92 -19.63
C ALA A 330 -9.78 4.06 -19.36
N ASP A 331 -8.99 4.46 -20.35
CA ASP A 331 -8.04 5.56 -20.21
C ASP A 331 -8.75 6.88 -19.89
N LYS A 332 -9.84 7.19 -20.59
CA LYS A 332 -10.66 8.39 -20.32
C LYS A 332 -11.29 8.35 -18.93
N ALA A 333 -11.85 7.20 -18.54
CA ALA A 333 -12.44 7.01 -17.22
C ALA A 333 -11.39 7.18 -16.10
N ASN A 334 -10.18 6.66 -16.31
CA ASN A 334 -9.08 6.79 -15.35
C ASN A 334 -8.57 8.22 -15.26
N GLN A 335 -8.45 8.95 -16.37
CA GLN A 335 -8.10 10.37 -16.35
C GLN A 335 -9.13 11.22 -15.59
N ASN A 336 -10.42 10.93 -15.77
CA ASN A 336 -11.47 11.58 -14.98
C ASN A 336 -11.33 11.25 -13.49
N LEU A 337 -11.19 9.97 -13.14
CA LEU A 337 -10.97 9.53 -11.75
C LEU A 337 -9.74 10.19 -11.11
N GLN A 338 -8.64 10.27 -11.84
CA GLN A 338 -7.43 10.96 -11.41
C GLN A 338 -7.71 12.44 -11.11
N THR A 339 -8.42 13.12 -12.01
CA THR A 339 -8.80 14.53 -11.84
C THR A 339 -9.67 14.73 -10.59
N GLN A 340 -10.67 13.87 -10.38
CA GLN A 340 -11.51 13.95 -9.18
C GLN A 340 -10.72 13.63 -7.91
N ARG A 341 -9.79 12.69 -7.98
CA ARG A 341 -8.89 12.38 -6.86
C ARG A 341 -8.04 13.58 -6.46
N ASP A 342 -7.42 14.25 -7.43
CA ASP A 342 -6.61 15.44 -7.18
C ASP A 342 -7.45 16.57 -6.57
N ARG A 343 -8.64 16.85 -7.13
CA ARG A 343 -9.57 17.85 -6.58
C ARG A 343 -10.01 17.53 -5.15
N MET A 344 -10.36 16.28 -4.88
CA MET A 344 -10.74 15.84 -3.54
C MET A 344 -9.57 16.02 -2.58
N GLU A 345 -8.36 15.64 -2.97
CA GLU A 345 -7.15 15.85 -2.16
C GLU A 345 -6.91 17.33 -1.90
N GLU A 346 -7.04 18.21 -2.89
CA GLU A 346 -6.91 19.67 -2.75
C GLU A 346 -7.97 20.29 -1.83
N ALA A 347 -9.22 19.88 -1.96
CA ALA A 347 -10.34 20.38 -1.17
C ALA A 347 -10.36 19.85 0.27
N LEU A 348 -9.59 18.79 0.57
CA LEU A 348 -9.53 18.18 1.90
C LEU A 348 -8.65 19.00 2.84
N THR A 349 -9.29 19.88 3.62
CA THR A 349 -8.64 20.65 4.68
C THR A 349 -8.93 20.05 6.07
N PRO A 350 -8.08 20.31 7.07
CA PRO A 350 -8.36 19.93 8.46
C PRO A 350 -9.70 20.46 8.96
N ALA A 351 -10.03 21.72 8.62
CA ALA A 351 -11.31 22.34 8.97
C ALA A 351 -12.50 21.58 8.34
N LYS A 352 -12.41 21.22 7.05
CA LYS A 352 -13.46 20.44 6.38
C LYS A 352 -13.63 19.05 6.99
N LEU A 353 -12.53 18.41 7.38
CA LEU A 353 -12.53 17.14 8.12
C LEU A 353 -13.14 17.27 9.53
N ALA A 354 -12.91 18.38 10.23
CA ALA A 354 -13.50 18.62 11.54
C ALA A 354 -15.01 18.87 11.45
N GLU A 355 -15.44 19.67 10.47
CA GLU A 355 -16.85 20.04 10.26
C GLU A 355 -17.68 18.87 9.71
N GLN A 356 -17.22 18.24 8.63
CA GLN A 356 -17.99 17.23 7.89
C GLN A 356 -17.62 15.80 8.31
N GLY A 357 -16.59 15.65 9.15
CA GLY A 357 -16.09 14.34 9.56
C GLY A 357 -15.68 13.51 8.36
N MET A 358 -16.06 12.24 8.40
CA MET A 358 -15.82 11.29 7.30
C MET A 358 -16.61 11.62 6.02
N ARG A 359 -17.62 12.49 6.07
CA ARG A 359 -18.35 12.91 4.87
C ARG A 359 -17.53 13.84 3.98
N ALA A 360 -16.49 14.50 4.52
CA ALA A 360 -15.55 15.30 3.72
C ALA A 360 -14.86 14.50 2.60
N LEU A 361 -14.86 13.18 2.73
CA LEU A 361 -14.22 12.22 1.82
C LEU A 361 -15.23 11.53 0.90
N ASP A 362 -16.53 11.81 1.09
CA ASP A 362 -17.63 11.25 0.32
C ASP A 362 -18.00 12.22 -0.80
N ASP A 363 -17.15 12.25 -1.83
CA ASP A 363 -17.31 13.13 -2.99
C ASP A 363 -18.18 12.48 -4.07
N GLU A 364 -19.26 13.16 -4.50
CA GLU A 364 -20.22 12.60 -5.47
C GLU A 364 -19.63 12.48 -6.87
N GLU A 365 -18.73 13.39 -7.27
CA GLU A 365 -18.06 13.33 -8.56
C GLU A 365 -17.12 12.11 -8.61
N MET A 366 -16.37 11.87 -7.53
CA MET A 366 -15.53 10.68 -7.37
C MET A 366 -16.36 9.39 -7.40
N ARG A 367 -17.51 9.33 -6.69
CA ARG A 367 -18.40 8.16 -6.72
C ARG A 367 -18.95 7.90 -8.12
N THR A 368 -19.34 8.96 -8.82
CA THR A 368 -19.85 8.87 -10.20
C THR A 368 -18.77 8.38 -11.16
N ALA A 369 -17.55 8.92 -11.05
CA ALA A 369 -16.41 8.45 -11.83
C ALA A 369 -16.07 6.97 -11.53
N MET A 370 -16.16 6.54 -10.26
CA MET A 370 -15.95 5.13 -9.88
C MET A 370 -17.04 4.21 -10.43
N ARG A 371 -18.31 4.66 -10.44
CA ARG A 371 -19.42 3.91 -11.05
C ARG A 371 -19.20 3.74 -12.55
N ALA A 372 -18.91 4.83 -13.26
CA ALA A 372 -18.64 4.79 -14.69
C ALA A 372 -17.51 3.81 -15.04
N ARG A 373 -16.43 3.79 -14.24
CA ARG A 373 -15.34 2.82 -14.43
C ARG A 373 -15.79 1.36 -14.25
N ARG A 374 -16.63 1.08 -13.24
CA ARG A 374 -17.17 -0.27 -13.00
C ARG A 374 -18.14 -0.71 -14.09
N GLU A 375 -18.94 0.21 -14.62
CA GLU A 375 -19.87 -0.07 -15.72
C GLU A 375 -19.11 -0.49 -16.98
N LEU A 376 -17.95 0.10 -17.26
CA LEU A 376 -17.07 -0.35 -18.35
C LEU A 376 -16.62 -1.81 -18.15
N ASP A 377 -16.17 -2.17 -16.95
CA ASP A 377 -15.76 -3.55 -16.63
C ASP A 377 -16.94 -4.53 -16.78
N GLN A 378 -18.13 -4.16 -16.32
CA GLN A 378 -19.33 -4.99 -16.42
C GLN A 378 -19.76 -5.18 -17.89
N GLY A 379 -19.69 -4.13 -18.69
CA GLY A 379 -19.99 -4.19 -20.13
C GLY A 379 -19.08 -5.17 -20.86
N VAL A 380 -17.77 -5.15 -20.55
CA VAL A 380 -16.80 -6.11 -21.10
C VAL A 380 -17.14 -7.55 -20.70
N LEU A 381 -17.44 -7.79 -19.43
CA LEU A 381 -17.78 -9.15 -18.97
C LEU A 381 -19.05 -9.67 -19.65
N ALA A 382 -20.04 -8.82 -19.88
CA ALA A 382 -21.24 -9.18 -20.62
C ALA A 382 -20.91 -9.53 -22.09
N GLN A 383 -20.10 -8.70 -22.76
CA GLN A 383 -19.66 -8.96 -24.14
C GLN A 383 -18.87 -10.27 -24.27
N LEU A 384 -17.96 -10.55 -23.32
CA LEU A 384 -17.21 -11.80 -23.29
C LEU A 384 -18.13 -13.00 -23.05
N LYS A 385 -19.15 -12.85 -22.21
CA LYS A 385 -20.14 -13.91 -21.95
C LYS A 385 -20.95 -14.28 -23.19
N ASP A 386 -21.32 -13.29 -23.98
CA ASP A 386 -22.10 -13.50 -25.21
C ASP A 386 -21.23 -14.04 -26.36
N LEU A 387 -19.92 -13.77 -26.33
CA LEU A 387 -18.97 -14.15 -27.38
C LEU A 387 -18.33 -15.54 -27.17
N LEU A 388 -18.05 -15.91 -25.92
CA LEU A 388 -17.35 -17.13 -25.56
C LEU A 388 -18.34 -18.29 -25.34
N THR A 389 -17.88 -19.53 -25.54
CA THR A 389 -18.67 -20.69 -25.10
C THR A 389 -18.75 -20.73 -23.57
N PRO A 390 -19.74 -21.44 -22.98
CA PRO A 390 -19.81 -21.59 -21.53
C PRO A 390 -18.52 -22.13 -20.90
N GLU A 391 -17.86 -23.08 -21.57
CA GLU A 391 -16.60 -23.69 -21.11
C GLU A 391 -15.43 -22.71 -21.19
N GLN A 392 -15.38 -21.87 -22.22
CA GLN A 392 -14.39 -20.80 -22.34
C GLN A 392 -14.63 -19.73 -21.27
N TYR A 393 -15.88 -19.33 -21.05
CA TYR A 393 -16.24 -18.30 -20.06
C TYR A 393 -15.94 -18.76 -18.61
N GLU A 394 -16.18 -20.02 -18.28
CA GLU A 394 -15.82 -20.61 -16.97
C GLU A 394 -14.31 -20.57 -16.67
N LYS A 395 -13.45 -20.54 -17.70
CA LYS A 395 -11.99 -20.40 -17.55
C LYS A 395 -11.55 -18.98 -17.20
N LEU A 396 -12.43 -17.98 -17.31
CA LEU A 396 -12.08 -16.60 -16.99
C LEU A 396 -11.80 -16.44 -15.49
N PRO A 397 -10.87 -15.54 -15.11
CA PRO A 397 -10.62 -15.22 -13.70
C PRO A 397 -11.91 -14.83 -13.00
N LYS A 398 -12.15 -15.38 -11.81
CA LYS A 398 -13.30 -14.98 -10.98
C LYS A 398 -12.98 -13.66 -10.26
N PRO A 399 -13.98 -12.81 -9.99
CA PRO A 399 -13.75 -11.59 -9.21
C PRO A 399 -13.17 -11.93 -7.84
N ASP A 400 -12.23 -11.13 -7.36
CA ASP A 400 -11.72 -11.28 -5.99
C ASP A 400 -12.86 -11.08 -4.98
N ALA A 401 -12.78 -11.76 -3.83
CA ALA A 401 -13.81 -11.68 -2.78
C ALA A 401 -14.09 -10.23 -2.32
N ASP A 402 -13.08 -9.35 -2.41
CA ASP A 402 -13.19 -7.93 -2.09
C ASP A 402 -13.99 -7.13 -3.15
N GLU A 403 -13.93 -7.54 -4.41
CA GLU A 403 -14.71 -6.94 -5.50
C GLU A 403 -16.18 -7.38 -5.45
N GLU A 404 -16.44 -8.64 -5.08
CA GLU A 404 -17.81 -9.12 -4.82
C GLU A 404 -18.48 -8.40 -3.64
N GLY A 405 -17.72 -8.09 -2.59
CA GLY A 405 -18.21 -7.42 -1.39
C GLY A 405 -18.75 -6.01 -1.64
N GLY A 406 -18.16 -5.28 -2.59
CA GLY A 406 -18.63 -3.96 -3.02
C GLY A 406 -20.01 -4.03 -3.67
N ASN A 407 -20.28 -5.07 -4.45
CA ASN A 407 -21.51 -5.23 -5.22
C ASN A 407 -22.70 -5.68 -4.34
N ARG A 408 -22.46 -6.53 -3.32
CA ARG A 408 -23.52 -7.00 -2.41
C ARG A 408 -24.09 -5.90 -1.52
N ARG A 409 -23.30 -4.87 -1.16
CA ARG A 409 -23.79 -3.76 -0.32
C ARG A 409 -24.67 -2.76 -1.08
N GLN A 410 -24.41 -2.50 -2.37
CA GLN A 410 -25.27 -1.65 -3.18
C GLN A 410 -26.64 -2.30 -3.44
N ARG A 411 -26.70 -3.62 -3.65
CA ARG A 411 -27.99 -4.34 -3.80
C ARG A 411 -28.87 -4.35 -2.54
N ARG A 412 -28.30 -4.23 -1.34
CA ARG A 412 -29.07 -4.24 -0.09
C ARG A 412 -29.50 -2.85 0.40
N GLY A 413 -28.97 -1.77 -0.20
CA GLY A 413 -29.27 -0.39 0.21
C GLY A 413 -30.30 0.36 -0.63
N GLY A 414 -30.75 -0.20 -1.76
CA GLY A 414 -31.59 0.51 -2.75
C GLY A 414 -33.07 0.14 -2.80
N GLY A 415 -33.58 -0.71 -1.91
CA GLY A 415 -34.93 -1.29 -2.03
C GLY A 415 -35.73 -1.29 -0.73
N GLY A 416 -35.87 -0.13 -0.09
CA GLY A 416 -36.61 0.04 1.17
C GLY A 416 -37.54 1.25 1.18
N GLY A 417 -38.14 1.59 0.03
CA GLY A 417 -39.24 2.56 -0.05
C GLY A 417 -40.53 1.89 0.39
N ASN A 418 -40.80 1.89 1.70
CA ASN A 418 -42.05 1.44 2.29
C ASN A 418 -43.18 2.41 1.89
N ALA A 419 -43.90 2.07 0.82
CA ALA A 419 -45.21 2.63 0.52
C ALA A 419 -46.24 1.96 1.45
N GLY A 420 -46.30 2.44 2.70
CA GLY A 420 -47.37 2.12 3.63
C GLY A 420 -48.55 3.05 3.37
N GLY A 421 -49.47 2.60 2.52
CA GLY A 421 -50.82 3.15 2.45
C GLY A 421 -51.59 2.79 3.72
N GLY A 422 -52.27 3.79 4.29
CA GLY A 422 -53.17 3.64 5.42
C GLY A 422 -54.34 4.59 5.23
N ASP A 423 -55.33 4.16 4.45
CA ASP A 423 -56.73 4.54 4.63
C ASP A 423 -57.44 3.28 5.13
N LEU A 424 -57.96 3.35 6.37
CA LEU A 424 -59.25 2.85 6.86
C LEU A 424 -59.33 3.06 8.38
#